data_AF-R7RTZ9-F1
#
_entry.id   AF-R7RTZ9-F1
#
_cell.length_a   1.000
_cell.length_b   1.000
_cell.length_c   1.000
_cell.angle_alpha   90.00
_cell.angle_beta   90.00
_cell.angle_gamma   90.00
#
_symmetry.space_group_name_H-M   'P 1'
#
loop_
_entity.id
_entity.type
_entity.pdbx_description
1 polymer ?
#
loop_
_entity_poly.entity_id
_entity_poly.type
_entity_poly.pdbx_seq_one_letter_code
_entity_poly.pdbx_strand_id
1 'polypeptide(L)'
;MRGICIKRYRKFNRIKSPLGCLLYVYLLIMLIAFILILIIYLSKEPKKPPQNEIKISKIKRSEAFKRGMEMINFVWKYDASKNGVVDNNEITMPRHLKDGELTSGIPYCWGGYISLDMSNQPQIKNFKDALDKGLIAGNINTNGGYKQLTAGLDCSGFVGAVFKIPIKISTQTLGDYFHPIKFEDLKPMDIINHEKYHVFIYLKESADKKGIIVMEATTGKNEVFDRTTISYRSYSEIKKYIDNGTYVPMRYNKIVEDDIDFFKDENEFNNFDYLATNIVLDEEYKGYIDYAGDVDIYSVRLKEGEYKLKIESEKPILIELYCEDGNILKMNVDKLNEAVFNIQESKMLKIKIYSKDLMYKFKYSLKLMNI
;
A
#
# COMPACT_ATOMS: atom_id res chain seq x y z
N MET A 1 19.23 -18.09 -82.93
CA MET A 1 19.77 -17.00 -83.79
C MET A 1 19.03 -15.70 -83.48
N ARG A 2 19.77 -14.57 -83.42
CA ARG A 2 19.36 -13.19 -83.02
C ARG A 2 19.25 -13.03 -81.50
N GLY A 3 20.00 -12.20 -80.79
CA GLY A 3 20.90 -11.09 -81.11
C GLY A 3 20.74 -10.03 -80.02
N ILE A 4 21.50 -10.12 -78.92
CA ILE A 4 21.40 -9.24 -77.74
C ILE A 4 22.03 -7.89 -78.08
N CYS A 5 21.21 -6.83 -78.08
CA CYS A 5 21.64 -5.45 -78.32
C CYS A 5 22.03 -4.77 -77.01
N ILE A 6 23.33 -4.60 -76.77
CA ILE A 6 23.89 -3.86 -75.62
C ILE A 6 23.78 -2.36 -75.90
N LYS A 7 22.87 -1.66 -75.21
CA LYS A 7 22.84 -0.18 -75.19
C LYS A 7 23.98 0.35 -74.32
N ARG A 8 25.00 0.95 -74.96
CA ARG A 8 26.05 1.74 -74.31
C ARG A 8 25.44 2.95 -73.59
N TYR A 9 25.55 2.99 -72.25
CA TYR A 9 25.27 4.18 -71.45
C TYR A 9 26.35 5.24 -71.72
N ARG A 10 25.95 6.36 -72.33
CA ARG A 10 26.81 7.54 -72.55
C ARG A 10 27.04 8.22 -71.18
N LYS A 11 28.27 8.17 -70.65
CA LYS A 11 28.68 8.98 -69.49
C LYS A 11 28.61 10.46 -69.88
N PHE A 12 27.57 11.15 -69.42
CA PHE A 12 27.50 12.61 -69.44
C PHE A 12 28.44 13.14 -68.35
N ASN A 13 29.67 13.52 -68.73
CA ASN A 13 30.52 14.35 -67.89
C ASN A 13 29.92 15.76 -67.84
N ARG A 14 29.03 16.00 -66.86
CA ARG A 14 28.55 17.35 -66.54
C ARG A 14 29.72 18.15 -65.97
N ILE A 15 30.28 19.03 -66.80
CA ILE A 15 31.14 20.12 -66.34
C ILE A 15 30.29 20.94 -65.37
N LYS A 16 30.61 20.86 -64.07
CA LYS A 16 29.98 21.71 -63.06
C LYS A 16 30.39 23.13 -63.40
N SER A 17 29.44 23.94 -63.87
CA SER A 17 29.69 25.38 -63.99
C SER A 17 30.13 25.91 -62.62
N PRO A 18 31.03 26.89 -62.56
CA PRO A 18 31.45 27.49 -61.29
C PRO A 18 30.25 27.93 -60.44
N LEU A 19 29.16 28.37 -61.08
CA LEU A 19 27.88 28.70 -60.46
C LEU A 19 27.20 27.48 -59.81
N GLY A 20 27.22 26.31 -60.45
CA GLY A 20 26.68 25.07 -59.89
C GLY A 20 27.50 24.53 -58.72
N CYS A 21 28.82 24.79 -58.71
CA CYS A 21 29.67 24.47 -57.57
C CYS A 21 29.37 25.38 -56.37
N LEU A 22 29.22 26.68 -56.60
CA LEU A 22 28.81 27.67 -55.59
C LEU A 22 27.43 27.34 -54.99
N LEU A 23 26.44 26.99 -55.82
CA LEU A 23 25.12 26.59 -55.35
C LEU A 23 25.17 25.31 -54.50
N TYR A 24 25.99 24.33 -54.89
CA TYR A 24 26.17 23.10 -54.12
C TYR A 24 26.80 23.35 -52.75
N VAL A 25 27.83 24.21 -52.70
CA VAL A 25 28.48 24.62 -51.44
C VAL A 25 27.49 25.37 -50.55
N TYR A 26 26.71 26.28 -51.11
CA TYR A 26 25.67 27.01 -50.38
C TYR A 26 24.61 26.08 -49.78
N LEU A 27 24.08 25.14 -50.56
CA LEU A 27 23.11 24.15 -50.08
C LEU A 27 23.68 23.24 -48.99
N LEU A 28 24.96 22.85 -49.11
CA LEU A 28 25.64 22.05 -48.09
C LEU A 28 25.79 22.83 -46.77
N ILE A 29 26.15 24.11 -46.83
CA ILE A 29 26.24 24.98 -45.64
C ILE A 29 24.87 25.13 -44.98
N MET A 30 23.81 25.35 -45.77
CA MET A 30 22.44 25.45 -45.26
C MET A 30 21.99 24.15 -44.57
N LEU A 31 22.33 22.99 -45.14
CA LEU A 31 22.02 21.69 -44.56
C LEU A 31 22.75 21.48 -43.23
N ILE A 32 24.05 21.82 -43.18
CA ILE A 32 24.85 21.73 -41.94
C ILE A 32 24.28 22.65 -40.86
N ALA A 33 23.92 23.89 -41.22
CA ALA A 33 23.30 24.83 -40.29
C ALA A 33 21.95 24.32 -39.77
N PHE A 34 21.12 23.73 -40.63
CA PHE A 34 19.85 23.14 -40.23
C PHE A 34 20.04 21.96 -39.28
N ILE A 35 20.98 21.06 -39.56
CA ILE A 35 21.30 19.92 -38.68
C ILE A 35 21.82 20.42 -37.32
N LEU A 36 22.67 21.45 -37.29
CA LEU A 36 23.15 22.03 -36.04
C LEU A 36 22.03 22.66 -35.22
N ILE A 37 21.11 23.41 -35.86
CA ILE A 37 19.93 23.97 -35.19
C ILE A 37 19.04 22.84 -34.64
N LEU A 38 18.84 21.76 -35.41
CA LEU A 38 18.07 20.61 -34.98
C LEU A 38 18.72 19.90 -33.78
N ILE A 39 20.04 19.71 -33.81
CA ILE A 39 20.80 19.16 -32.68
C ILE A 39 20.65 20.06 -31.45
N ILE A 40 20.84 21.38 -31.58
CA ILE A 40 20.64 22.35 -30.48
C ILE A 40 19.20 22.31 -29.95
N TYR A 41 18.21 22.17 -30.83
CA TYR A 41 16.81 22.07 -30.45
C TYR A 41 16.50 20.76 -29.71
N LEU A 42 17.04 19.63 -30.18
CA LEU A 42 16.85 18.31 -29.57
C LEU A 42 17.69 18.09 -28.30
N SER A 43 18.80 18.81 -28.16
CA SER A 43 19.68 18.78 -26.96
C SER A 43 19.26 19.77 -25.89
N LYS A 44 18.37 20.73 -26.20
CA LYS A 44 17.66 21.45 -25.16
C LYS A 44 16.72 20.47 -24.48
N GLU A 45 17.13 19.98 -23.31
CA GLU A 45 16.17 19.37 -22.39
C GLU A 45 14.97 20.32 -22.27
N PRO A 46 13.73 19.82 -22.40
CA PRO A 46 12.57 20.66 -22.19
C PRO A 46 12.74 21.31 -20.83
N LYS A 47 12.88 22.65 -20.81
CA LYS A 47 12.92 23.40 -19.56
C LYS A 47 11.66 23.01 -18.82
N LYS A 48 11.80 22.28 -17.71
CA LYS A 48 10.67 21.95 -16.84
C LYS A 48 9.94 23.27 -16.61
N PRO A 49 8.61 23.32 -16.88
CA PRO A 49 7.84 24.53 -16.58
C PRO A 49 8.16 24.92 -15.13
N PRO A 50 8.27 26.23 -14.81
CA PRO A 50 8.57 26.66 -13.46
C PRO A 50 7.54 26.00 -12.53
N GLN A 51 7.97 24.96 -11.82
CA GLN A 51 7.18 24.37 -10.76
C GLN A 51 7.06 25.49 -9.74
N ASN A 52 5.86 26.01 -9.53
CA ASN A 52 5.56 26.70 -8.28
C ASN A 52 6.08 25.77 -7.19
N GLU A 53 7.12 26.17 -6.46
CA GLU A 53 7.76 25.32 -5.46
C GLU A 53 6.67 24.85 -4.50
N ILE A 54 6.37 23.55 -4.55
CA ILE A 54 5.36 22.96 -3.71
C ILE A 54 5.91 23.01 -2.29
N LYS A 55 5.40 23.95 -1.50
CA LYS A 55 5.87 24.19 -0.15
C LYS A 55 5.44 23.04 0.76
N ILE A 56 6.34 22.08 0.94
CA ILE A 56 6.16 21.01 1.91
C ILE A 56 6.39 21.48 3.34
N SER A 57 5.62 20.92 4.28
CA SER A 57 5.65 21.27 5.70
C SER A 57 6.52 20.31 6.50
N LYS A 58 7.07 20.79 7.63
CA LYS A 58 7.70 19.94 8.62
C LYS A 58 6.65 19.08 9.31
N ILE A 59 6.97 17.83 9.62
CA ILE A 59 6.11 16.92 10.35
C ILE A 59 6.94 16.05 11.29
N LYS A 60 6.44 15.79 12.48
CA LYS A 60 7.06 14.87 13.44
C LYS A 60 6.81 13.41 13.03
N ARG A 61 7.67 12.47 13.44
CA ARG A 61 7.44 11.04 13.19
C ARG A 61 6.17 10.57 13.88
N SER A 62 5.96 10.95 15.14
CA SER A 62 4.74 10.64 15.89
C SER A 62 3.47 11.20 15.22
N GLU A 63 3.54 12.41 14.65
CA GLU A 63 2.43 13.03 13.93
C GLU A 63 2.11 12.29 12.63
N ALA A 64 3.15 11.95 11.84
CA ALA A 64 2.98 11.16 10.63
C ALA A 64 2.37 9.78 10.95
N PHE A 65 2.88 9.10 11.98
CA PHE A 65 2.35 7.81 12.44
C PHE A 65 0.88 7.94 12.84
N LYS A 66 0.54 8.94 13.67
CA LYS A 66 -0.83 9.21 14.08
C LYS A 66 -1.76 9.40 12.89
N ARG A 67 -1.35 10.15 11.86
CA ARG A 67 -2.16 10.35 10.64
C ARG A 67 -2.36 9.06 9.86
N GLY A 68 -1.31 8.24 9.72
CA GLY A 68 -1.41 6.90 9.12
C GLY A 68 -2.44 6.05 9.86
N MET A 69 -2.33 5.99 11.19
CA MET A 69 -3.26 5.27 12.04
C MET A 69 -4.68 5.84 11.99
N GLU A 70 -4.88 7.15 11.90
CA GLU A 70 -6.22 7.75 11.77
C GLU A 70 -6.91 7.29 10.48
N MET A 71 -6.17 7.21 9.36
CA MET A 71 -6.71 6.69 8.10
C MET A 71 -7.04 5.20 8.18
N ILE A 72 -6.14 4.39 8.76
CA ILE A 72 -6.35 2.95 8.95
C ILE A 72 -7.52 2.66 9.90
N ASN A 73 -7.65 3.46 10.96
CA ASN A 73 -8.69 3.34 11.98
C ASN A 73 -10.00 4.04 11.62
N PHE A 74 -10.11 4.61 10.41
CA PHE A 74 -11.34 5.27 10.00
C PHE A 74 -12.43 4.22 9.79
N VAL A 75 -13.35 4.09 10.76
CA VAL A 75 -14.48 3.16 10.71
C VAL A 75 -15.68 3.83 10.07
N TRP A 76 -16.30 3.15 9.10
CA TRP A 76 -17.47 3.65 8.39
C TRP A 76 -18.35 2.48 7.91
N LYS A 77 -19.63 2.77 7.63
CA LYS A 77 -20.59 1.79 7.12
C LYS A 77 -20.65 1.90 5.60
N TYR A 78 -20.45 0.79 4.90
CA TYR A 78 -20.57 0.78 3.44
C TYR A 78 -22.03 0.71 3.01
N ASP A 79 -22.38 1.52 2.02
CA ASP A 79 -23.71 1.59 1.40
C ASP A 79 -23.53 1.33 -0.10
N ALA A 80 -23.85 0.11 -0.55
CA ALA A 80 -23.67 -0.29 -1.94
C ALA A 80 -24.62 0.47 -2.88
N SER A 81 -25.81 0.85 -2.40
CA SER A 81 -26.81 1.60 -3.20
C SER A 81 -26.35 3.02 -3.53
N LYS A 82 -25.44 3.57 -2.73
CA LYS A 82 -24.90 4.92 -2.88
C LYS A 82 -23.46 4.96 -3.38
N ASN A 83 -22.60 4.10 -2.84
CA ASN A 83 -21.16 4.13 -3.04
C ASN A 83 -20.62 2.89 -3.79
N GLY A 84 -21.52 2.02 -4.26
CA GLY A 84 -21.21 0.81 -5.04
C GLY A 84 -21.84 0.77 -6.42
N VAL A 85 -22.51 1.84 -6.85
CA VAL A 85 -23.16 1.90 -8.17
C VAL A 85 -22.09 2.11 -9.24
N VAL A 86 -21.74 1.04 -9.93
CA VAL A 86 -20.72 1.03 -11.00
C VAL A 86 -21.42 0.89 -12.35
N ASP A 87 -21.41 1.95 -13.16
CA ASP A 87 -21.84 1.94 -14.56
C ASP A 87 -20.66 1.86 -15.54
N ASN A 88 -19.43 1.84 -15.03
CA ASN A 88 -18.19 1.86 -15.78
C ASN A 88 -17.40 0.55 -15.59
N ASN A 89 -17.18 -0.18 -16.68
CA ASN A 89 -16.43 -1.45 -16.68
C ASN A 89 -14.93 -1.31 -16.37
N GLU A 90 -14.40 -0.08 -16.32
CA GLU A 90 -13.03 0.20 -15.91
C GLU A 90 -12.87 0.35 -14.39
N ILE A 91 -13.97 0.28 -13.63
CA ILE A 91 -13.96 0.35 -12.17
C ILE A 91 -14.10 -1.07 -11.61
N THR A 92 -13.20 -1.44 -10.70
CA THR A 92 -13.29 -2.69 -9.94
C THR A 92 -13.38 -2.37 -8.46
N MET A 93 -14.45 -2.81 -7.80
CA MET A 93 -14.67 -2.52 -6.39
C MET A 93 -13.64 -3.24 -5.49
N PRO A 94 -13.21 -2.62 -4.38
CA PRO A 94 -12.49 -3.30 -3.31
C PRO A 94 -13.25 -4.51 -2.79
N ARG A 95 -12.56 -5.65 -2.64
CA ARG A 95 -13.19 -6.96 -2.38
C ARG A 95 -13.71 -7.12 -0.95
N HIS A 96 -13.17 -6.36 0.00
CA HIS A 96 -13.57 -6.42 1.41
C HIS A 96 -14.88 -5.70 1.73
N LEU A 97 -15.44 -4.91 0.80
CA LEU A 97 -16.65 -4.11 1.04
C LEU A 97 -17.91 -4.97 0.92
N LYS A 98 -18.72 -4.97 1.98
CA LYS A 98 -19.99 -5.71 2.05
C LYS A 98 -21.11 -4.78 2.47
N ASP A 99 -22.21 -4.81 1.71
CA ASP A 99 -23.31 -3.85 1.89
C ASP A 99 -23.87 -3.92 3.31
N GLY A 100 -24.04 -2.75 3.94
CA GLY A 100 -24.56 -2.64 5.29
C GLY A 100 -23.59 -3.04 6.42
N GLU A 101 -22.37 -3.49 6.12
CA GLU A 101 -21.37 -3.82 7.14
C GLU A 101 -20.48 -2.61 7.50
N LEU A 102 -19.96 -2.64 8.73
CA LEU A 102 -18.87 -1.73 9.14
C LEU A 102 -17.56 -2.22 8.54
N THR A 103 -16.78 -1.29 8.03
CA THR A 103 -15.41 -1.50 7.58
C THR A 103 -14.49 -0.42 8.19
N SER A 104 -13.19 -0.68 8.16
CA SER A 104 -12.15 0.29 8.55
C SER A 104 -11.25 0.62 7.36
N GLY A 105 -10.49 1.70 7.48
CA GLY A 105 -9.54 2.11 6.46
C GLY A 105 -10.20 2.89 5.32
N ILE A 106 -9.36 3.64 4.60
CA ILE A 106 -9.74 4.27 3.34
C ILE A 106 -9.51 3.25 2.23
N PRO A 107 -10.51 2.93 1.40
CA PRO A 107 -10.36 1.96 0.32
C PRO A 107 -9.27 2.31 -0.68
N TYR A 108 -8.67 1.27 -1.26
CA TYR A 108 -7.72 1.47 -2.33
C TYR A 108 -8.40 2.06 -3.56
N CYS A 109 -7.80 3.11 -4.11
CA CYS A 109 -8.28 3.77 -5.31
C CYS A 109 -7.09 4.09 -6.20
N TRP A 110 -6.93 3.38 -7.32
CA TRP A 110 -5.83 3.62 -8.25
C TRP A 110 -5.78 5.07 -8.72
N GLY A 111 -4.64 5.74 -8.54
CA GLY A 111 -4.46 7.17 -8.82
C GLY A 111 -5.15 8.12 -7.84
N GLY A 112 -5.83 7.60 -6.81
CA GLY A 112 -6.63 8.34 -5.85
C GLY A 112 -5.82 9.13 -4.82
N TYR A 113 -6.36 10.26 -4.41
CA TYR A 113 -5.78 11.14 -3.38
C TYR A 113 -6.83 11.77 -2.46
N ILE A 114 -7.81 10.98 -2.03
CA ILE A 114 -8.90 11.46 -1.16
C ILE A 114 -8.73 10.81 0.23
N SER A 115 -8.21 11.58 1.17
CA SER A 115 -7.93 11.17 2.56
C SER A 115 -8.95 11.78 3.54
N LEU A 116 -8.68 11.75 4.85
CA LEU A 116 -9.57 12.32 5.88
C LEU A 116 -9.64 13.85 5.86
N ASP A 117 -8.60 14.51 5.36
CA ASP A 117 -8.46 15.97 5.38
C ASP A 117 -7.89 16.57 4.09
N MET A 118 -7.63 15.74 3.07
CA MET A 118 -7.07 16.17 1.79
C MET A 118 -7.76 15.49 0.61
N SER A 119 -7.80 16.19 -0.52
CA SER A 119 -8.40 15.73 -1.76
C SER A 119 -7.75 16.42 -2.95
N ASN A 120 -7.51 15.68 -4.04
CA ASN A 120 -7.15 16.26 -5.34
C ASN A 120 -8.36 16.58 -6.23
N GLN A 121 -9.58 16.40 -5.72
CA GLN A 121 -10.83 16.68 -6.44
C GLN A 121 -11.39 18.04 -5.99
N PRO A 122 -11.58 19.03 -6.88
CA PRO A 122 -11.95 20.41 -6.51
C PRO A 122 -13.22 20.54 -5.66
N GLN A 123 -14.19 19.63 -5.83
CA GLN A 123 -15.47 19.68 -5.12
C GLN A 123 -15.56 18.72 -3.94
N ILE A 124 -14.53 17.92 -3.68
CA ILE A 124 -14.54 16.94 -2.60
C ILE A 124 -13.53 17.40 -1.55
N LYS A 125 -13.97 17.58 -0.31
CA LYS A 125 -13.11 18.05 0.78
C LYS A 125 -12.25 16.91 1.35
N ASN A 126 -12.88 15.75 1.55
CA ASN A 126 -12.29 14.58 2.17
C ASN A 126 -13.10 13.33 1.81
N PHE A 127 -12.65 12.17 2.30
CA PHE A 127 -13.24 10.87 1.99
C PHE A 127 -14.70 10.77 2.47
N LYS A 128 -15.03 11.29 3.66
CA LYS A 128 -16.42 11.30 4.14
C LYS A 128 -17.34 12.14 3.24
N ASP A 129 -16.89 13.34 2.85
CA ASP A 129 -17.63 14.20 1.90
C ASP A 129 -17.81 13.51 0.54
N ALA A 130 -16.81 12.73 0.10
CA ALA A 130 -16.92 11.91 -1.12
C ALA A 130 -18.05 10.89 -1.01
N LEU A 131 -18.09 10.14 0.11
CA LEU A 131 -19.14 9.16 0.36
C LEU A 131 -20.51 9.82 0.47
N ASP A 132 -20.59 10.96 1.16
CA ASP A 132 -21.81 11.74 1.34
C ASP A 132 -22.38 12.23 -0.01
N LYS A 133 -21.50 12.54 -0.97
CA LYS A 133 -21.84 12.93 -2.34
C LYS A 133 -22.05 11.77 -3.33
N GLY A 134 -21.94 10.52 -2.86
CA GLY A 134 -22.19 9.34 -3.69
C GLY A 134 -21.06 8.96 -4.63
N LEU A 135 -19.81 9.33 -4.32
CA LEU A 135 -18.66 8.77 -5.03
C LEU A 135 -18.51 7.28 -4.71
N ILE A 136 -17.98 6.54 -5.67
CA ILE A 136 -17.73 5.10 -5.57
C ILE A 136 -16.57 4.87 -4.59
N ALA A 137 -16.74 3.96 -3.64
CA ALA A 137 -15.75 3.69 -2.59
C ALA A 137 -14.60 2.80 -3.09
N GLY A 138 -13.61 3.43 -3.72
CA GLY A 138 -12.40 2.80 -4.21
C GLY A 138 -12.45 2.40 -5.68
N ASN A 139 -11.30 1.92 -6.16
CA ASN A 139 -11.11 1.30 -7.46
C ASN A 139 -9.78 0.54 -7.46
N ILE A 140 -9.84 -0.79 -7.47
CA ILE A 140 -8.65 -1.66 -7.46
C ILE A 140 -8.10 -1.96 -8.86
N ASN A 141 -8.76 -1.48 -9.92
CA ASN A 141 -8.25 -1.64 -11.28
C ASN A 141 -7.04 -0.72 -11.51
N THR A 142 -5.85 -1.33 -11.62
CA THR A 142 -4.58 -0.63 -11.80
C THR A 142 -4.23 -0.35 -13.26
N ASN A 143 -5.16 -0.56 -14.19
CA ASN A 143 -4.96 -0.27 -15.60
C ASN A 143 -5.31 1.19 -15.93
N GLY A 144 -4.35 1.91 -16.51
CA GLY A 144 -4.51 3.31 -16.90
C GLY A 144 -4.35 4.27 -15.72
N GLY A 145 -5.10 5.37 -15.73
CA GLY A 145 -5.06 6.42 -14.70
C GLY A 145 -6.22 6.37 -13.72
N TYR A 146 -6.29 7.40 -12.86
CA TYR A 146 -7.41 7.62 -11.94
C TYR A 146 -8.76 7.64 -12.69
N LYS A 147 -9.77 7.01 -12.10
CA LYS A 147 -11.14 6.97 -12.64
C LYS A 147 -12.00 8.01 -11.92
N GLN A 148 -12.63 8.90 -12.67
CA GLN A 148 -13.51 9.92 -12.11
C GLN A 148 -14.62 9.29 -11.27
N LEU A 149 -15.11 10.04 -10.29
CA LEU A 149 -16.16 9.62 -9.35
C LEU A 149 -15.78 8.47 -8.39
N THR A 150 -14.52 8.05 -8.36
CA THR A 150 -14.02 7.08 -7.37
C THR A 150 -13.30 7.81 -6.23
N ALA A 151 -13.40 7.29 -5.01
CA ALA A 151 -12.85 7.89 -3.80
C ALA A 151 -11.99 6.91 -3.03
N GLY A 152 -10.80 7.35 -2.64
CA GLY A 152 -9.87 6.59 -1.83
C GLY A 152 -8.42 7.02 -2.03
N LEU A 153 -7.49 6.15 -1.65
CA LEU A 153 -6.05 6.39 -1.75
C LEU A 153 -5.38 5.24 -2.49
N ASP A 154 -4.43 5.54 -3.38
CA ASP A 154 -3.46 4.53 -3.80
C ASP A 154 -2.24 4.51 -2.86
N CYS A 155 -1.27 3.64 -3.12
CA CYS A 155 -0.06 3.48 -2.29
C CYS A 155 0.70 4.81 -2.08
N SER A 156 1.01 5.52 -3.15
CA SER A 156 1.70 6.81 -3.09
C SER A 156 0.82 7.96 -2.58
N GLY A 157 -0.50 7.87 -2.79
CA GLY A 157 -1.48 8.80 -2.27
C GLY A 157 -1.61 8.69 -0.76
N PHE A 158 -1.56 7.46 -0.22
CA PHE A 158 -1.50 7.25 1.22
C PHE A 158 -0.24 7.85 1.84
N VAL A 159 0.94 7.62 1.24
CA VAL A 159 2.20 8.28 1.66
C VAL A 159 2.04 9.81 1.61
N GLY A 160 1.57 10.36 0.49
CA GLY A 160 1.34 11.80 0.37
C GLY A 160 0.40 12.36 1.44
N ALA A 161 -0.67 11.66 1.78
CA ALA A 161 -1.63 12.06 2.80
C ALA A 161 -1.02 12.01 4.21
N VAL A 162 -0.23 10.97 4.52
CA VAL A 162 0.50 10.85 5.79
C VAL A 162 1.42 12.05 6.00
N PHE A 163 2.23 12.42 5.00
CA PHE A 163 3.20 13.52 5.09
C PHE A 163 2.66 14.90 4.69
N LYS A 164 1.33 15.05 4.54
CA LYS A 164 0.64 16.32 4.20
C LYS A 164 1.19 16.99 2.92
N ILE A 165 1.51 16.20 1.90
CA ILE A 165 1.99 16.71 0.62
C ILE A 165 0.77 17.27 -0.14
N PRO A 166 0.70 18.57 -0.47
CA PRO A 166 -0.56 19.21 -0.89
C PRO A 166 -1.07 18.78 -2.28
N ILE A 167 -0.33 17.90 -2.98
CA ILE A 167 -0.68 17.40 -4.30
C ILE A 167 -0.62 15.88 -4.32
N LYS A 168 -1.35 15.30 -5.29
CA LYS A 168 -1.22 13.88 -5.61
C LYS A 168 0.15 13.62 -6.25
N ILE A 169 0.95 12.80 -5.57
CA ILE A 169 2.25 12.30 -6.03
C ILE A 169 2.15 10.86 -6.54
N SER A 170 3.17 10.41 -7.26
CA SER A 170 3.32 9.03 -7.74
C SER A 170 4.58 8.40 -7.14
N THR A 171 4.71 7.07 -7.23
CA THR A 171 5.93 6.37 -6.82
C THR A 171 7.19 6.85 -7.56
N GLN A 172 7.04 7.43 -8.75
CA GLN A 172 8.15 8.00 -9.54
C GLN A 172 8.53 9.43 -9.13
N THR A 173 7.66 10.15 -8.43
CA THR A 173 7.86 11.56 -8.04
C THR A 173 8.14 11.71 -6.55
N LEU A 174 8.20 10.59 -5.80
CA LEU A 174 8.57 10.60 -4.38
C LEU A 174 9.96 11.18 -4.14
N GLY A 175 10.89 11.05 -5.09
CA GLY A 175 12.23 11.64 -5.02
C GLY A 175 12.27 13.16 -4.84
N ASP A 176 11.19 13.87 -5.21
CA ASP A 176 11.10 15.32 -5.03
C ASP A 176 10.85 15.69 -3.54
N TYR A 177 10.35 14.75 -2.74
CA TYR A 177 9.91 14.99 -1.36
C TYR A 177 10.65 14.13 -0.32
N PHE A 178 11.32 13.07 -0.78
CA PHE A 178 12.06 12.13 0.03
C PHE A 178 13.48 11.96 -0.56
N HIS A 179 14.48 11.78 0.29
CA HIS A 179 15.83 11.46 -0.15
C HIS A 179 16.15 9.99 0.16
N PRO A 180 16.93 9.30 -0.69
CA PRO A 180 17.37 7.94 -0.43
C PRO A 180 18.18 7.85 0.87
N ILE A 181 18.01 6.74 1.59
CA ILE A 181 18.81 6.36 2.77
C ILE A 181 19.24 4.89 2.62
N LYS A 182 20.15 4.44 3.48
CA LYS A 182 20.48 3.01 3.53
C LYS A 182 19.42 2.23 4.28
N PHE A 183 19.34 0.93 4.03
CA PHE A 183 18.34 0.07 4.67
C PHE A 183 18.59 -0.03 6.19
N GLU A 184 19.85 -0.14 6.60
CA GLU A 184 20.28 -0.16 8.00
C GLU A 184 20.00 1.16 8.76
N ASP A 185 19.76 2.25 8.04
CA ASP A 185 19.43 3.55 8.61
C ASP A 185 17.91 3.76 8.76
N LEU A 186 17.09 2.76 8.39
CA LEU A 186 15.64 2.84 8.47
C LEU A 186 15.19 3.18 9.89
N LYS A 187 14.28 4.14 9.96
CA LYS A 187 13.56 4.53 11.16
C LYS A 187 12.06 4.47 10.91
N PRO A 188 11.25 4.26 11.96
CA PRO A 188 9.80 4.33 11.87
C PRO A 188 9.31 5.56 11.11
N MET A 189 8.40 5.41 10.16
CA MET A 189 7.91 6.46 9.24
C MET A 189 8.88 6.87 8.13
N ASP A 190 9.96 6.14 7.89
CA ASP A 190 10.62 6.17 6.58
C ASP A 190 9.81 5.33 5.56
N ILE A 191 10.06 5.49 4.27
CA ILE A 191 9.38 4.73 3.22
C ILE A 191 10.33 3.79 2.50
N ILE A 192 9.78 2.75 1.89
CA ILE A 192 10.49 1.86 0.98
C ILE A 192 9.73 1.89 -0.35
N ASN A 193 10.35 2.48 -1.37
CA ASN A 193 9.70 2.81 -2.64
C ASN A 193 10.23 1.94 -3.78
N HIS A 194 9.33 1.32 -4.54
CA HIS A 194 9.59 0.75 -5.84
C HIS A 194 8.90 1.62 -6.88
N GLU A 195 9.70 2.44 -7.59
CA GLU A 195 9.19 3.33 -8.62
C GLU A 195 8.34 2.55 -9.63
N LYS A 196 7.19 3.13 -10.03
CA LYS A 196 6.18 2.56 -10.94
C LYS A 196 5.37 1.39 -10.40
N TYR A 197 5.66 0.85 -9.21
CA TYR A 197 4.96 -0.33 -8.69
C TYR A 197 4.29 -0.06 -7.35
N HIS A 198 5.05 0.07 -6.27
CA HIS A 198 4.47 0.13 -4.92
C HIS A 198 5.36 0.88 -3.94
N VAL A 199 4.74 1.43 -2.89
CA VAL A 199 5.43 2.08 -1.78
C VAL A 199 4.71 1.75 -0.48
N PHE A 200 5.49 1.56 0.56
CA PHE A 200 4.99 1.37 1.92
C PHE A 200 5.84 2.12 2.93
N ILE A 201 5.24 2.41 4.09
CA ILE A 201 5.84 3.15 5.19
C ILE A 201 6.32 2.15 6.22
N TYR A 202 7.62 2.16 6.53
CA TYR A 202 8.23 1.27 7.51
C TYR A 202 7.81 1.66 8.94
N LEU A 203 7.44 0.68 9.76
CA LEU A 203 7.17 0.88 11.19
C LEU A 203 8.28 0.29 12.06
N LYS A 204 8.46 -1.03 12.02
CA LYS A 204 9.47 -1.74 12.83
C LYS A 204 9.86 -3.07 12.17
N GLU A 205 10.94 -3.67 12.64
CA GLU A 205 11.24 -5.08 12.37
C GLU A 205 10.25 -5.98 13.14
N SER A 206 9.87 -7.12 12.56
CA SER A 206 9.02 -8.10 13.25
C SER A 206 9.76 -8.72 14.44
N ALA A 207 9.02 -9.16 15.47
CA ALA A 207 9.62 -9.76 16.67
C ALA A 207 10.47 -11.01 16.36
N ASP A 208 10.07 -11.78 15.35
CA ASP A 208 10.80 -12.97 14.89
C ASP A 208 12.00 -12.66 13.97
N LYS A 209 12.22 -11.38 13.64
CA LYS A 209 13.28 -10.87 12.75
C LYS A 209 13.26 -11.45 11.33
N LYS A 210 12.11 -11.96 10.86
CA LYS A 210 11.96 -12.52 9.50
C LYS A 210 11.40 -11.53 8.50
N GLY A 211 10.99 -10.34 8.94
CA GLY A 211 10.48 -9.31 8.06
C GLY A 211 10.29 -7.97 8.76
N ILE A 212 9.49 -7.13 8.13
CA ILE A 212 9.17 -5.79 8.60
C ILE A 212 7.67 -5.58 8.66
N ILE A 213 7.29 -4.64 9.51
CA ILE A 213 5.93 -4.16 9.67
C ILE A 213 5.81 -2.84 8.95
N VAL A 214 4.73 -2.69 8.18
CA VAL A 214 4.52 -1.51 7.34
C VAL A 214 3.09 -1.00 7.40
N MET A 215 2.93 0.31 7.18
CA MET A 215 1.64 0.88 6.75
C MET A 215 1.61 0.98 5.25
N GLU A 216 0.48 0.64 4.63
CA GLU A 216 0.31 0.77 3.19
C GLU A 216 -1.15 0.92 2.78
N ALA A 217 -1.36 1.47 1.58
CA ALA A 217 -2.60 1.27 0.84
C ALA A 217 -2.28 0.33 -0.32
N THR A 218 -2.98 -0.80 -0.42
CA THR A 218 -2.62 -1.86 -1.36
C THR A 218 -3.86 -2.54 -1.96
N THR A 219 -3.64 -3.32 -3.02
CA THR A 219 -4.66 -4.22 -3.61
C THR A 219 -4.22 -5.67 -3.43
N GLY A 220 -3.68 -5.98 -2.24
CA GLY A 220 -2.84 -7.15 -1.97
C GLY A 220 -3.41 -8.51 -2.40
N LYS A 221 -2.62 -9.57 -2.24
CA LYS A 221 -3.08 -10.94 -2.60
C LYS A 221 -4.31 -11.39 -1.82
N ASN A 222 -4.51 -10.85 -0.62
CA ASN A 222 -5.68 -11.13 0.22
C ASN A 222 -6.68 -9.97 0.09
N GLU A 223 -7.94 -10.34 -0.13
CA GLU A 223 -9.08 -9.45 -0.38
C GLU A 223 -9.31 -8.44 0.74
N VAL A 224 -8.93 -8.79 1.98
CA VAL A 224 -9.06 -7.93 3.17
C VAL A 224 -8.19 -6.67 3.14
N PHE A 225 -7.21 -6.59 2.25
CA PHE A 225 -6.21 -5.52 2.21
C PHE A 225 -6.45 -4.45 1.14
N ASP A 226 -7.58 -4.45 0.42
CA ASP A 226 -7.91 -3.45 -0.62
C ASP A 226 -8.20 -2.03 -0.04
N ARG A 227 -7.33 -1.53 0.85
CA ARG A 227 -7.49 -0.33 1.69
C ARG A 227 -6.17 0.10 2.32
N THR A 228 -6.18 1.23 3.02
CA THR A 228 -5.12 1.59 3.98
C THR A 228 -5.13 0.60 5.15
N THR A 229 -3.99 -0.03 5.43
CA THR A 229 -3.85 -1.09 6.43
C THR A 229 -2.45 -1.13 7.04
N ILE A 230 -2.30 -1.88 8.12
CA ILE A 230 -1.00 -2.41 8.54
C ILE A 230 -0.77 -3.75 7.87
N SER A 231 0.48 -4.09 7.55
CA SER A 231 0.86 -5.35 6.89
C SER A 231 2.25 -5.82 7.29
N TYR A 232 2.48 -7.11 7.11
CA TYR A 232 3.79 -7.75 7.26
C TYR A 232 4.43 -7.98 5.89
N ARG A 233 5.72 -7.66 5.76
CA ARG A 233 6.53 -7.94 4.57
C ARG A 233 7.73 -8.78 4.97
N SER A 234 7.77 -10.02 4.49
CA SER A 234 8.89 -10.93 4.76
C SER A 234 10.19 -10.44 4.11
N TYR A 235 11.34 -10.65 4.74
CA TYR A 235 12.62 -10.36 4.10
C TYR A 235 12.85 -11.19 2.84
N SER A 236 12.33 -12.42 2.78
CA SER A 236 12.36 -13.22 1.55
C SER A 236 11.65 -12.54 0.37
N GLU A 237 10.59 -11.78 0.65
CA GLU A 237 9.85 -11.03 -0.37
C GLU A 237 10.61 -9.78 -0.80
N ILE A 238 11.11 -8.97 0.14
CA ILE A 238 11.62 -7.63 -0.17
C ILE A 238 13.13 -7.57 -0.37
N LYS A 239 13.92 -8.45 0.26
CA LYS A 239 15.39 -8.32 0.31
C LYS A 239 16.04 -8.41 -1.08
N LYS A 240 15.58 -9.33 -1.93
CA LYS A 240 16.07 -9.43 -3.32
C LYS A 240 15.94 -8.11 -4.08
N TYR A 241 14.84 -7.39 -3.85
CA TYR A 241 14.54 -6.12 -4.50
C TYR A 241 15.28 -4.95 -3.85
N ILE A 242 15.63 -5.05 -2.57
CA ILE A 242 16.50 -4.07 -1.90
C ILE A 242 17.94 -4.24 -2.41
N ASP A 243 18.44 -5.48 -2.43
CA ASP A 243 19.81 -5.81 -2.83
C ASP A 243 20.12 -5.44 -4.29
N ASN A 244 19.13 -5.51 -5.19
CA ASN A 244 19.28 -5.09 -6.58
C ASN A 244 18.91 -3.61 -6.83
N GLY A 245 18.58 -2.85 -5.78
CA GLY A 245 18.28 -1.41 -5.84
C GLY A 245 16.89 -1.05 -6.36
N THR A 246 15.99 -2.03 -6.53
CA THR A 246 14.63 -1.81 -7.01
C THR A 246 13.71 -1.21 -5.94
N TYR A 247 13.76 -1.72 -4.71
CA TYR A 247 13.16 -1.06 -3.55
C TYR A 247 14.20 -0.16 -2.91
N VAL A 248 13.94 1.14 -2.91
CA VAL A 248 14.82 2.16 -2.37
C VAL A 248 14.23 2.68 -1.06
N PRO A 249 14.93 2.50 0.08
CA PRO A 249 14.59 3.19 1.33
C PRO A 249 14.75 4.70 1.17
N MET A 250 13.77 5.48 1.63
CA MET A 250 13.80 6.93 1.53
C MET A 250 13.23 7.59 2.79
N ARG A 251 13.75 8.77 3.12
CA ARG A 251 13.32 9.58 4.26
C ARG A 251 12.73 10.90 3.82
N TYR A 252 11.63 11.30 4.43
CA TYR A 252 10.96 12.56 4.10
C TYR A 252 11.87 13.77 4.39
N ASN A 253 11.98 14.68 3.43
CA ASN A 253 12.94 15.79 3.47
C ASN A 253 12.71 16.79 4.61
N LYS A 254 11.51 16.82 5.20
CA LYS A 254 11.13 17.72 6.30
C LYS A 254 10.68 16.96 7.55
N ILE A 255 11.08 15.70 7.71
CA ILE A 255 10.80 14.94 8.93
C ILE A 255 11.50 15.58 10.13
N VAL A 256 10.81 15.62 11.26
CA VAL A 256 11.34 16.05 12.56
C VAL A 256 11.37 14.80 13.44
N GLU A 257 12.53 14.50 14.00
CA GLU A 257 12.72 13.34 14.87
C GLU A 257 12.01 13.56 16.21
N ASP A 258 11.26 12.56 16.65
CA ASP A 258 10.69 12.39 17.96
C ASP A 258 10.33 10.91 18.20
N ASP A 259 9.93 10.58 19.43
CA ASP A 259 9.57 9.21 19.80
C ASP A 259 8.16 8.86 19.33
N ILE A 260 7.98 7.60 18.93
CA ILE A 260 6.68 7.04 18.56
C ILE A 260 6.28 6.03 19.64
N ASP A 261 5.08 6.20 20.18
CA ASP A 261 4.41 5.17 20.97
C ASP A 261 3.72 4.20 19.99
N PHE A 262 4.28 3.00 19.88
CA PHE A 262 3.85 1.96 18.95
C PHE A 262 2.70 1.12 19.52
N PHE A 263 2.50 -0.05 18.93
CA PHE A 263 1.66 -1.14 19.41
C PHE A 263 2.03 -1.53 20.84
N LYS A 264 1.01 -1.80 21.65
CA LYS A 264 1.17 -2.29 23.02
C LYS A 264 1.28 -3.81 23.08
N ASP A 265 0.86 -4.51 22.04
CA ASP A 265 1.06 -5.95 21.94
C ASP A 265 2.55 -6.26 21.64
N GLU A 266 3.18 -7.05 22.52
CA GLU A 266 4.56 -7.51 22.34
C GLU A 266 4.66 -8.54 21.19
N ASN A 267 3.58 -9.28 20.94
CA ASN A 267 3.47 -10.31 19.90
C ASN A 267 2.76 -9.82 18.64
N GLU A 268 2.56 -8.51 18.53
CA GLU A 268 1.92 -7.86 17.38
C GLU A 268 2.40 -8.44 16.04
N PHE A 269 1.47 -8.60 15.09
CA PHE A 269 1.61 -9.28 13.79
C PHE A 269 1.59 -10.80 13.82
N ASN A 270 0.95 -11.37 14.83
CA ASN A 270 0.45 -12.74 14.82
C ASN A 270 -0.91 -12.86 14.08
N ASN A 271 -1.23 -11.93 13.17
CA ASN A 271 -2.50 -11.84 12.43
C ASN A 271 -2.66 -12.86 11.29
N PHE A 272 -1.69 -13.76 11.12
CA PHE A 272 -1.73 -14.85 10.16
C PHE A 272 -1.40 -16.18 10.83
N ASP A 273 -2.02 -17.28 10.36
CA ASP A 273 -1.84 -18.62 10.94
C ASP A 273 -0.38 -19.04 11.10
N TYR A 274 0.47 -18.69 10.14
CA TYR A 274 1.90 -19.01 10.11
C TYR A 274 2.75 -18.09 10.99
N LEU A 275 2.18 -16.98 11.48
CA LEU A 275 2.77 -16.06 12.46
C LEU A 275 2.13 -16.17 13.84
N ALA A 276 1.19 -17.11 14.03
CA ALA A 276 0.47 -17.27 15.27
C ALA A 276 1.42 -17.45 16.47
N THR A 277 1.10 -16.79 17.59
CA THR A 277 1.86 -16.87 18.83
C THR A 277 1.67 -18.23 19.48
N ASN A 278 2.75 -18.97 19.69
CA ASN A 278 2.66 -20.25 20.39
C ASN A 278 2.40 -20.03 21.88
N ILE A 279 1.39 -20.71 22.41
CA ILE A 279 1.02 -20.67 23.82
C ILE A 279 1.12 -22.06 24.47
N VAL A 280 1.19 -22.06 25.79
CA VAL A 280 1.24 -23.23 26.66
C VAL A 280 -0.02 -23.27 27.52
N LEU A 281 -0.45 -24.48 27.88
CA LEU A 281 -1.59 -24.67 28.78
C LEU A 281 -1.30 -24.08 30.16
N ASP A 282 -2.36 -23.64 30.84
CA ASP A 282 -2.38 -23.11 32.20
C ASP A 282 -1.63 -21.80 32.43
N GLU A 283 -1.04 -21.22 31.39
CA GLU A 283 -0.48 -19.87 31.37
C GLU A 283 -1.51 -18.82 30.94
N GLU A 284 -1.40 -17.62 31.52
CA GLU A 284 -2.20 -16.48 31.12
C GLU A 284 -1.41 -15.62 30.13
N TYR A 285 -2.02 -15.33 28.98
CA TYR A 285 -1.47 -14.45 27.96
C TYR A 285 -2.29 -13.17 27.91
N LYS A 286 -1.59 -12.04 27.78
CA LYS A 286 -2.20 -10.72 27.63
C LYS A 286 -1.97 -10.27 26.20
N GLY A 287 -3.01 -9.75 25.58
CA GLY A 287 -2.92 -9.14 24.26
C GLY A 287 -3.59 -7.78 24.22
N TYR A 288 -3.45 -7.10 23.09
CA TYR A 288 -3.99 -5.77 22.91
C TYR A 288 -4.50 -5.59 21.48
N ILE A 289 -5.78 -5.25 21.32
CA ILE A 289 -6.30 -4.88 20.01
C ILE A 289 -5.91 -3.42 19.75
N ASP A 290 -4.85 -3.19 18.99
CA ASP A 290 -4.20 -1.90 18.83
C ASP A 290 -4.90 -1.00 17.79
N TYR A 291 -5.50 -1.59 16.75
CA TYR A 291 -6.14 -0.86 15.65
C TYR A 291 -7.39 -1.54 15.10
N ALA A 292 -8.15 -0.81 14.29
CA ALA A 292 -9.39 -1.28 13.71
C ALA A 292 -9.11 -2.34 12.63
N GLY A 293 -9.54 -3.58 12.89
CA GLY A 293 -9.24 -4.73 12.04
C GLY A 293 -7.95 -5.44 12.42
N ASP A 294 -7.40 -5.12 13.58
CA ASP A 294 -6.36 -5.91 14.23
C ASP A 294 -6.89 -7.30 14.62
N VAL A 295 -6.03 -8.30 14.49
CA VAL A 295 -6.35 -9.72 14.64
C VAL A 295 -5.17 -10.38 15.31
N ASP A 296 -5.42 -11.03 16.44
CA ASP A 296 -4.42 -11.82 17.12
C ASP A 296 -4.69 -13.31 16.94
N ILE A 297 -3.67 -14.08 16.55
CA ILE A 297 -3.80 -15.53 16.41
C ILE A 297 -2.80 -16.21 17.34
N TYR A 298 -3.32 -17.11 18.17
CA TYR A 298 -2.52 -17.98 19.04
C TYR A 298 -2.57 -19.42 18.54
N SER A 299 -1.53 -20.20 18.81
CA SER A 299 -1.51 -21.63 18.53
C SER A 299 -1.00 -22.50 19.66
N VAL A 300 -1.60 -23.67 19.79
CA VAL A 300 -1.25 -24.66 20.81
C VAL A 300 -1.53 -26.06 20.29
N ARG A 301 -0.60 -26.98 20.56
CA ARG A 301 -0.80 -28.40 20.25
C ARG A 301 -1.51 -29.07 21.43
N LEU A 302 -2.71 -29.58 21.18
CA LEU A 302 -3.54 -30.26 22.17
C LEU A 302 -3.53 -31.77 21.94
N LYS A 303 -3.67 -32.53 23.01
CA LYS A 303 -3.93 -33.98 22.98
C LYS A 303 -5.43 -34.24 23.10
N GLU A 304 -5.84 -35.50 22.94
CA GLU A 304 -7.20 -35.91 23.27
C GLU A 304 -7.55 -35.51 24.72
N GLY A 305 -8.70 -34.87 24.91
CA GLY A 305 -9.13 -34.36 26.22
C GLY A 305 -10.17 -33.24 26.14
N GLU A 306 -10.62 -32.80 27.31
CA GLU A 306 -11.54 -31.68 27.49
C GLU A 306 -10.77 -30.42 27.90
N TYR A 307 -11.08 -29.29 27.28
CA TYR A 307 -10.37 -28.04 27.50
C TYR A 307 -11.34 -26.90 27.82
N LYS A 308 -10.90 -25.97 28.67
CA LYS A 308 -11.59 -24.70 28.93
C LYS A 308 -10.72 -23.54 28.47
N LEU A 309 -11.30 -22.71 27.60
CA LEU A 309 -10.78 -21.40 27.26
C LEU A 309 -11.50 -20.35 28.12
N LYS A 310 -10.74 -19.58 28.90
CA LYS A 310 -11.21 -18.43 29.64
C LYS A 310 -10.65 -17.16 29.03
N ILE A 311 -11.51 -16.18 28.77
CA ILE A 311 -11.10 -14.90 28.18
C ILE A 311 -11.78 -13.74 28.89
N GLU A 312 -10.98 -12.72 29.20
CA GLU A 312 -11.41 -11.47 29.81
C GLU A 312 -11.02 -10.33 28.88
N SER A 313 -11.93 -9.39 28.62
CA SER A 313 -11.67 -8.29 27.70
C SER A 313 -12.35 -7.01 28.16
N GLU A 314 -11.67 -5.87 28.01
CA GLU A 314 -12.22 -4.55 28.34
C GLU A 314 -13.40 -4.16 27.42
N LYS A 315 -13.41 -4.67 26.18
CA LYS A 315 -14.44 -4.45 25.16
C LYS A 315 -14.88 -5.77 24.51
N PRO A 316 -16.09 -5.84 23.91
CA PRO A 316 -16.53 -7.01 23.19
C PRO A 316 -15.57 -7.47 22.09
N ILE A 317 -15.26 -8.77 22.04
CA ILE A 317 -14.42 -9.42 21.03
C ILE A 317 -15.12 -10.64 20.45
N LEU A 318 -14.69 -11.01 19.25
CA LEU A 318 -15.08 -12.23 18.56
C LEU A 318 -13.90 -13.18 18.54
N ILE A 319 -14.21 -14.47 18.70
CA ILE A 319 -13.22 -15.53 18.82
C ILE A 319 -13.59 -16.65 17.87
N GLU A 320 -12.60 -17.08 17.09
CA GLU A 320 -12.69 -18.23 16.20
C GLU A 320 -11.69 -19.28 16.67
N LEU A 321 -12.20 -20.43 17.10
CA LEU A 321 -11.40 -21.61 17.39
C LEU A 321 -11.45 -22.52 16.18
N TYR A 322 -10.29 -22.92 15.68
CA TYR A 322 -10.22 -23.83 14.54
C TYR A 322 -8.98 -24.70 14.57
N CYS A 323 -9.11 -25.88 13.98
CA CYS A 323 -8.02 -26.82 13.78
C CYS A 323 -7.76 -27.01 12.28
N GLU A 324 -6.70 -27.75 11.94
CA GLU A 324 -6.35 -28.05 10.53
C GLU A 324 -7.47 -28.78 9.77
N ASP A 325 -8.39 -29.44 10.48
CA ASP A 325 -9.57 -30.12 9.92
C ASP A 325 -10.68 -29.16 9.44
N GLY A 326 -10.53 -27.85 9.68
CA GLY A 326 -11.44 -26.81 9.20
C GLY A 326 -12.72 -26.64 10.02
N ASN A 327 -12.88 -27.34 11.14
CA ASN A 327 -14.00 -27.10 12.05
C ASN A 327 -13.81 -25.78 12.78
N ILE A 328 -14.66 -24.79 12.51
CA ILE A 328 -14.60 -23.46 13.12
C ILE A 328 -15.71 -23.32 14.16
N LEU A 329 -15.34 -23.18 15.43
CA LEU A 329 -16.24 -22.75 16.49
C LEU A 329 -16.12 -21.23 16.66
N LYS A 330 -17.22 -20.51 16.45
CA LYS A 330 -17.29 -19.05 16.65
C LYS A 330 -17.94 -18.71 17.97
N MET A 331 -17.33 -17.80 18.71
CA MET A 331 -17.79 -17.37 20.02
C MET A 331 -17.75 -15.84 20.11
N ASN A 332 -18.73 -15.27 20.79
CA ASN A 332 -18.77 -13.85 21.11
C ASN A 332 -18.49 -13.70 22.60
N VAL A 333 -17.53 -12.85 22.95
CA VAL A 333 -17.05 -12.67 24.32
C VAL A 333 -17.30 -11.23 24.77
N ASP A 334 -18.08 -11.09 25.83
CA ASP A 334 -18.15 -9.89 26.67
C ASP A 334 -17.30 -10.07 27.95
N LYS A 335 -17.32 -9.10 28.87
CA LYS A 335 -16.25 -8.81 29.85
C LYS A 335 -15.69 -10.01 30.65
N LEU A 336 -16.40 -11.12 30.77
CA LEU A 336 -15.94 -12.36 31.40
C LEU A 336 -16.61 -13.56 30.69
N ASN A 337 -15.89 -14.30 29.84
CA ASN A 337 -16.48 -15.46 29.14
C ASN A 337 -15.60 -16.71 29.23
N GLU A 338 -16.26 -17.87 29.18
CA GLU A 338 -15.64 -19.19 29.24
C GLU A 338 -16.27 -20.12 28.20
N ALA A 339 -15.45 -20.96 27.58
CA ALA A 339 -15.90 -21.97 26.65
C ALA A 339 -15.24 -23.32 26.95
N VAL A 340 -16.03 -24.38 26.96
CA VAL A 340 -15.56 -25.76 27.12
C VAL A 340 -15.71 -26.50 25.81
N PHE A 341 -14.68 -27.21 25.39
CA PHE A 341 -14.67 -27.98 24.15
C PHE A 341 -13.80 -29.24 24.26
N ASN A 342 -14.10 -30.23 23.42
CA ASN A 342 -13.43 -31.52 23.42
C ASN A 342 -12.55 -31.68 22.17
N ILE A 343 -11.36 -32.22 22.37
CA ILE A 343 -10.42 -32.60 21.31
C ILE A 343 -10.39 -34.12 21.25
N GLN A 344 -10.76 -34.70 20.10
CA GLN A 344 -10.84 -36.16 19.92
C GLN A 344 -9.49 -36.80 19.59
N GLU A 345 -8.56 -36.03 19.03
CA GLU A 345 -7.23 -36.51 18.65
C GLU A 345 -6.23 -35.36 18.69
N SER A 346 -4.94 -35.70 18.78
CA SER A 346 -3.86 -34.72 18.89
C SER A 346 -3.83 -33.79 17.67
N LYS A 347 -4.07 -32.49 17.88
CA LYS A 347 -4.18 -31.50 16.81
C LYS A 347 -3.64 -30.13 17.21
N MET A 348 -3.30 -29.33 16.22
CA MET A 348 -2.95 -27.92 16.42
C MET A 348 -4.24 -27.10 16.47
N LEU A 349 -4.51 -26.47 17.61
CA LEU A 349 -5.59 -25.51 17.77
C LEU A 349 -5.07 -24.10 17.44
N LYS A 350 -5.88 -23.34 16.71
CA LYS A 350 -5.72 -21.90 16.50
C LYS A 350 -6.83 -21.15 17.23
N ILE A 351 -6.46 -20.08 17.92
CA ILE A 351 -7.36 -19.18 18.61
C ILE A 351 -7.19 -17.81 17.97
N LYS A 352 -8.16 -17.41 17.15
CA LYS A 352 -8.15 -16.10 16.49
C LYS A 352 -9.08 -15.15 17.23
N ILE A 353 -8.53 -14.04 17.68
CA ILE A 353 -9.20 -13.01 18.47
C ILE A 353 -9.23 -11.73 17.64
N TYR A 354 -10.39 -11.09 17.57
CA TYR A 354 -10.54 -9.79 16.89
C TYR A 354 -11.69 -9.01 17.51
N SER A 355 -11.67 -7.69 17.32
CA SER A 355 -12.71 -6.85 17.89
C SER A 355 -14.07 -7.03 17.24
N LYS A 356 -15.11 -6.97 18.06
CA LYS A 356 -16.46 -6.75 17.57
C LYS A 356 -16.59 -5.30 17.11
N ASP A 357 -17.31 -5.06 16.02
CA ASP A 357 -17.62 -3.73 15.48
C ASP A 357 -16.37 -2.84 15.25
N LEU A 358 -15.21 -3.46 14.98
CA LEU A 358 -13.93 -2.80 14.72
C LEU A 358 -13.49 -1.86 15.85
N MET A 359 -13.87 -2.16 17.09
CA MET A 359 -13.34 -1.47 18.27
C MET A 359 -11.83 -1.69 18.37
N TYR A 360 -11.11 -0.76 18.97
CA TYR A 360 -9.66 -0.87 19.16
C TYR A 360 -9.20 -0.07 20.38
N LYS A 361 -7.92 -0.15 20.69
CA LYS A 361 -7.28 0.37 21.91
C LYS A 361 -7.89 -0.20 23.18
N PHE A 362 -7.76 -1.51 23.36
CA PHE A 362 -8.19 -2.17 24.59
C PHE A 362 -7.45 -3.48 24.82
N LYS A 363 -7.36 -3.86 26.10
CA LYS A 363 -6.68 -5.07 26.56
C LYS A 363 -7.64 -6.26 26.63
N TYR A 364 -7.05 -7.44 26.47
CA TYR A 364 -7.67 -8.70 26.88
C TYR A 364 -6.64 -9.63 27.52
N SER A 365 -7.12 -10.65 28.22
CA SER A 365 -6.31 -11.80 28.61
C SER A 365 -6.99 -13.10 28.19
N LEU A 366 -6.19 -14.12 27.90
CA LEU A 366 -6.64 -15.45 27.59
C LEU A 366 -5.90 -16.49 28.43
N LYS A 367 -6.60 -17.56 28.78
CA LYS A 367 -6.04 -18.73 29.44
C LYS A 367 -6.72 -19.99 28.93
N LEU A 368 -5.92 -20.93 28.46
CA LEU A 368 -6.40 -22.25 28.04
C LEU A 368 -5.97 -23.31 29.05
N MET A 369 -6.92 -24.10 29.53
CA MET A 369 -6.72 -25.10 30.59
C MET A 369 -7.20 -26.46 30.11
N ASN A 370 -6.54 -27.52 30.56
CA ASN A 370 -7.03 -28.89 30.47
C ASN A 370 -7.88 -29.18 31.72
N ILE A 371 -9.05 -29.80 31.57
CA ILE A 371 -9.99 -30.03 32.68
C ILE A 371 -10.03 -31.51 33.07
#